data_AF-A0A3M1NDX7-F1
#
_entry.id   AF-A0A3M1NDX7-F1
#
_cell.length_a   1.000
_cell.length_b   1.000
_cell.length_c   1.000
_cell.angle_alpha   90.00
_cell.angle_beta   90.00
_cell.angle_gamma   90.00
#
_symmetry.space_group_name_H-M   'P 1'
#
loop_
_entity.id
_entity.type
_entity.pdbx_description
1 polymer ?
#
loop_
_entity_poly.entity_id
_entity_poly.type
_entity_poly.pdbx_seq_one_letter_code
_entity_poly.pdbx_strand_id
1 'polypeptide(L)'
;MVSTSRFQELWQAAQARSGSTLAIGLAPALDKLPAAVAKIDDPFLPLGKLIINTTADLTCAYVFHLSAYLAIGAAGIIALERTLAYVPSGILKVLHAPFASAEYVRAAFEEALGADAVTLSSPEFAAPYLAQAQHGAFVPHGAAIPPELAAQLGTYVQKPDGTGQLTLAALSLDWHFGATLYQTRTFAFEEKLRAAALALRAAQQKGG
;
A
#
# COMPACT_ATOMS: atom_id res chain seq x y z
N MET A 1 7.31 -14.78 25.75
CA MET A 1 6.56 -13.75 25.00
C MET A 1 7.41 -13.37 23.81
N VAL A 2 6.89 -13.50 22.58
CA VAL A 2 7.57 -12.95 21.40
C VAL A 2 7.43 -11.44 21.51
N SER A 3 8.57 -10.73 21.55
CA SER A 3 8.57 -9.27 21.60
C SER A 3 7.97 -8.72 20.30
N THR A 4 7.03 -7.77 20.40
CA THR A 4 6.48 -7.05 19.25
C THR A 4 7.61 -6.33 18.50
N SER A 5 7.63 -6.43 17.16
CA SER A 5 8.63 -5.75 16.34
C SER A 5 8.31 -4.26 16.17
N ARG A 6 9.32 -3.46 15.83
CA ARG A 6 9.13 -2.03 15.53
C ARG A 6 8.14 -1.80 14.37
N PHE A 7 8.17 -2.64 13.33
CA PHE A 7 7.19 -2.58 12.25
C PHE A 7 5.75 -2.82 12.75
N GLN A 8 5.53 -3.79 13.64
CA GLN A 8 4.20 -4.02 14.24
C GLN A 8 3.71 -2.81 15.05
N GLU A 9 4.59 -2.13 15.79
CA GLU A 9 4.24 -0.89 16.51
C GLU A 9 3.81 0.22 15.54
N LEU A 10 4.55 0.41 14.45
CA LEU A 10 4.22 1.40 13.41
C LEU A 10 2.85 1.11 12.79
N TRP A 11 2.57 -0.17 12.50
CA TRP A 11 1.27 -0.60 11.99
C TRP A 11 0.15 -0.32 13.00
N GLN A 12 0.31 -0.75 14.26
CA GLN A 12 -0.68 -0.51 15.30
C GLN A 12 -0.95 0.98 15.49
N ALA A 13 0.08 1.82 15.49
CA ALA A 13 -0.06 3.26 15.54
C ALA A 13 -0.83 3.82 14.33
N ALA A 14 -0.57 3.29 13.13
CA ALA A 14 -1.28 3.69 11.91
C ALA A 14 -2.77 3.38 11.96
N GLN A 15 -3.14 2.19 12.47
CA GLN A 15 -4.53 1.77 12.65
C GLN A 15 -5.22 2.53 13.77
N ALA A 16 -4.52 2.79 14.88
CA ALA A 16 -5.04 3.58 15.98
C ALA A 16 -5.33 5.03 15.55
N ARG A 17 -4.43 5.65 14.74
CA ARG A 17 -4.65 7.01 14.20
C ARG A 17 -5.89 7.07 13.32
N SER A 18 -6.02 6.15 12.35
CA SER A 18 -7.14 6.18 11.42
C SER A 18 -8.43 5.63 12.02
N GLY A 19 -8.34 4.81 13.07
CA GLY A 19 -9.46 4.02 13.58
C GLY A 19 -10.02 3.07 12.53
N SER A 20 -9.15 2.48 11.69
CA SER A 20 -9.51 1.63 10.56
C SER A 20 -8.37 0.71 10.13
N THR A 21 -8.73 -0.46 9.60
CA THR A 21 -7.83 -1.40 8.92
C THR A 21 -7.84 -1.22 7.39
N LEU A 22 -8.47 -0.16 6.89
CA LEU A 22 -8.53 0.15 5.46
C LEU A 22 -7.17 0.59 4.94
N ALA A 23 -6.74 -0.03 3.85
CA ALA A 23 -5.67 0.44 3.00
C ALA A 23 -6.20 0.87 1.63
N ILE A 24 -5.61 1.91 1.04
CA ILE A 24 -5.97 2.35 -0.31
C ILE A 24 -4.84 2.00 -1.26
N GLY A 25 -5.18 1.21 -2.27
CA GLY A 25 -4.28 0.82 -3.32
C GLY A 25 -4.18 1.89 -4.40
N LEU A 26 -2.96 2.21 -4.84
CA LEU A 26 -2.66 3.10 -5.96
C LEU A 26 -2.05 2.28 -7.11
N ALA A 27 -2.86 2.08 -8.15
CA ALA A 27 -2.45 1.47 -9.42
C ALA A 27 -2.97 2.34 -10.59
N PRO A 28 -2.36 3.49 -10.85
CA PRO A 28 -2.82 4.41 -11.89
C PRO A 28 -2.66 3.80 -13.28
N ALA A 29 -3.58 4.10 -14.18
CA ALA A 29 -3.52 3.68 -15.58
C ALA A 29 -4.06 4.81 -16.46
N LEU A 30 -3.36 5.14 -17.54
CA LEU A 30 -3.67 6.28 -18.42
C LEU A 30 -5.10 6.23 -18.97
N ASP A 31 -5.57 5.03 -19.32
CA ASP A 31 -6.91 4.77 -19.85
C ASP A 31 -8.03 4.84 -18.78
N LYS A 32 -7.67 4.92 -17.50
CA LYS A 32 -8.60 4.90 -16.35
C LYS A 32 -8.54 6.17 -15.50
N LEU A 33 -7.85 7.20 -15.97
CA LEU A 33 -7.72 8.46 -15.25
C LEU A 33 -9.07 9.17 -15.09
N PRO A 34 -9.33 9.79 -13.92
CA PRO A 34 -10.49 10.65 -13.75
C PRO A 34 -10.34 11.94 -14.56
N ALA A 35 -11.46 12.55 -14.94
CA ALA A 35 -11.48 13.76 -15.76
C ALA A 35 -10.68 14.92 -15.14
N ALA A 36 -10.61 14.98 -13.80
CA ALA A 36 -9.86 15.98 -13.05
C ALA A 36 -8.35 16.00 -13.35
N VAL A 37 -7.76 14.87 -13.71
CA VAL A 37 -6.31 14.76 -13.96
C VAL A 37 -5.97 14.25 -15.37
N ALA A 38 -6.95 13.77 -16.13
CA ALA A 38 -6.72 13.17 -17.45
C ALA A 38 -6.08 14.11 -18.49
N LYS A 39 -6.15 15.43 -18.28
CA LYS A 39 -5.55 16.45 -19.17
C LYS A 39 -4.25 17.05 -18.63
N ILE A 40 -3.77 16.58 -17.49
CA ILE A 40 -2.54 17.07 -16.88
C ILE A 40 -1.38 16.22 -17.40
N ASP A 41 -0.27 16.87 -17.78
CA ASP A 41 0.97 16.16 -18.11
C ASP A 41 1.48 15.40 -16.88
N ASP A 42 1.99 14.19 -17.08
CA ASP A 42 2.42 13.27 -16.01
C ASP A 42 1.36 13.09 -14.89
N PRO A 43 0.15 12.60 -15.23
CA PRO A 43 -1.03 12.67 -14.37
C PRO A 43 -1.00 11.79 -13.12
N PHE A 44 -0.02 10.90 -13.00
CA PHE A 44 0.07 9.93 -11.91
C PHE A 44 0.34 10.58 -10.55
N LEU A 45 1.21 11.61 -10.49
CA LEU A 45 1.46 12.34 -9.25
C LEU A 45 0.25 13.18 -8.82
N PRO A 46 -0.36 14.01 -9.70
CA PRO A 46 -1.60 14.71 -9.38
C PRO A 46 -2.69 13.76 -8.86
N LEU A 47 -2.88 12.60 -9.51
CA LEU A 47 -3.83 11.58 -9.06
C LEU A 47 -3.47 11.05 -7.67
N GLY A 48 -2.20 10.72 -7.43
CA GLY A 48 -1.73 10.25 -6.13
C GLY A 48 -1.98 11.24 -5.01
N LYS A 49 -1.65 12.52 -5.24
CA LYS A 49 -1.92 13.60 -4.27
C LYS A 49 -3.41 13.78 -4.00
N LEU A 50 -4.23 13.73 -5.05
CA LEU A 50 -5.67 13.87 -4.94
C LEU A 50 -6.27 12.75 -4.08
N ILE A 51 -5.87 11.51 -4.33
CA ILE A 51 -6.27 10.36 -3.52
C ILE A 51 -5.83 10.57 -2.07
N ILE A 52 -4.55 10.85 -1.85
CA ILE A 52 -3.98 11.01 -0.50
C ILE A 52 -4.70 12.11 0.29
N ASN A 53 -4.90 13.29 -0.30
CA ASN A 53 -5.60 14.41 0.34
C ASN A 53 -7.04 14.05 0.72
N THR A 54 -7.70 13.24 -0.12
CA THR A 54 -9.10 12.87 0.09
C THR A 54 -9.28 11.83 1.19
N THR A 55 -8.26 10.99 1.43
CA THR A 55 -8.44 9.75 2.21
C THR A 55 -7.46 9.51 3.35
N ALA A 56 -6.46 10.37 3.56
CA ALA A 56 -5.43 10.16 4.59
C ALA A 56 -6.00 10.00 6.02
N ASP A 57 -7.12 10.66 6.32
CA ASP A 57 -7.82 10.55 7.61
C ASP A 57 -8.62 9.24 7.78
N LEU A 58 -8.81 8.49 6.70
CA LEU A 58 -9.66 7.30 6.66
C LEU A 58 -8.87 5.98 6.57
N THR A 59 -7.58 6.04 6.26
CA THR A 59 -6.77 4.85 5.95
C THR A 59 -5.56 4.70 6.88
N CYS A 60 -5.20 3.45 7.17
CA CYS A 60 -3.95 3.14 7.90
C CYS A 60 -2.75 2.96 6.95
N ALA A 61 -2.97 2.67 5.67
CA ALA A 61 -1.89 2.38 4.73
C ALA A 61 -2.24 2.73 3.28
N TYR A 62 -1.22 3.03 2.48
CA TYR A 62 -1.31 3.06 1.03
C TYR A 62 -0.51 1.91 0.42
N VAL A 63 -1.08 1.23 -0.58
CA VAL A 63 -0.44 0.12 -1.30
C VAL A 63 -0.15 0.54 -2.73
N PHE A 64 1.11 0.75 -3.07
CA PHE A 64 1.53 1.23 -4.38
C PHE A 64 1.88 0.07 -5.29
N HIS A 65 1.17 -0.10 -6.41
CA HIS A 65 1.52 -1.11 -7.41
C HIS A 65 2.66 -0.61 -8.28
N LEU A 66 3.88 -1.09 -8.03
CA LEU A 66 5.07 -0.66 -8.76
C LEU A 66 4.92 -0.83 -10.28
N SER A 67 4.30 -1.93 -10.73
CA SER A 67 4.08 -2.22 -12.15
C SER A 67 3.25 -1.16 -12.87
N ALA A 68 2.28 -0.54 -12.18
CA ALA A 68 1.44 0.50 -12.75
C ALA A 68 2.26 1.76 -13.08
N TYR A 69 3.20 2.13 -12.20
CA TYR A 69 4.10 3.26 -12.41
C TYR A 69 5.18 2.92 -13.46
N LEU A 70 5.73 1.70 -13.44
CA LEU A 70 6.70 1.26 -14.45
C LEU A 70 6.15 1.28 -15.88
N ALA A 71 4.83 1.17 -16.06
CA ALA A 71 4.19 1.14 -17.37
C ALA A 71 4.46 2.39 -18.24
N ILE A 72 4.83 3.52 -17.61
CA ILE A 72 5.21 4.76 -18.32
C ILE A 72 6.69 5.13 -18.13
N GLY A 73 7.51 4.14 -17.74
CA GLY A 73 8.97 4.30 -17.61
C GLY A 73 9.39 5.26 -16.51
N ALA A 74 10.45 6.04 -16.77
CA ALA A 74 11.06 6.94 -15.79
C ALA A 74 10.08 7.97 -15.22
N ALA A 75 9.17 8.51 -16.04
CA ALA A 75 8.16 9.47 -15.60
C ALA A 75 7.27 8.88 -14.49
N GLY A 76 6.93 7.59 -14.60
CA GLY A 76 6.14 6.90 -13.59
C GLY A 76 6.90 6.63 -12.30
N ILE A 77 8.19 6.30 -12.38
CA ILE A 77 9.03 6.16 -11.18
C ILE A 77 9.20 7.50 -10.45
N ILE A 78 9.41 8.59 -11.17
CA ILE A 78 9.43 9.95 -10.59
C ILE A 78 8.09 10.27 -9.93
N ALA A 79 6.97 9.91 -10.56
CA ALA A 79 5.66 10.09 -9.97
C ALA A 79 5.46 9.24 -8.70
N LEU A 80 5.94 7.99 -8.70
CA LEU A 80 5.86 7.08 -7.55
C LEU A 80 6.65 7.63 -6.36
N GLU A 81 7.92 7.96 -6.56
CA GLU A 81 8.82 8.57 -5.56
C GLU A 81 8.15 9.78 -4.89
N ARG A 82 7.67 10.72 -5.71
CA ARG A 82 7.02 11.94 -5.23
C ARG A 82 5.68 11.70 -4.57
N THR A 83 4.97 10.61 -4.92
CA THR A 83 3.70 10.25 -4.29
C THR A 83 3.94 9.59 -2.93
N LEU A 84 4.92 8.69 -2.82
CA LEU A 84 5.35 8.08 -1.55
C LEU A 84 5.80 9.14 -0.55
N ALA A 85 6.62 10.10 -0.99
CA ALA A 85 7.06 11.23 -0.17
C ALA A 85 5.91 12.16 0.26
N TYR A 86 4.79 12.16 -0.47
CA TYR A 86 3.61 12.98 -0.16
C TYR A 86 2.70 12.34 0.90
N VAL A 87 2.87 11.06 1.21
CA VAL A 87 2.07 10.38 2.24
C VAL A 87 2.37 10.99 3.61
N PRO A 88 1.35 11.47 4.36
CA PRO A 88 1.55 11.99 5.71
C PRO A 88 2.17 10.99 6.67
N SER A 89 2.95 11.49 7.64
CA SER A 89 3.60 10.67 8.65
C SER A 89 2.60 9.80 9.42
N GLY A 90 3.01 8.55 9.70
CA GLY A 90 2.23 7.57 10.44
C GLY A 90 1.34 6.69 9.58
N ILE A 91 1.11 7.00 8.29
CA ILE A 91 0.43 6.09 7.37
C ILE A 91 1.48 5.16 6.78
N LEU A 92 1.22 3.84 6.78
CA LEU A 92 2.14 2.87 6.18
C LEU A 92 2.16 3.00 4.66
N LYS A 93 3.34 2.87 4.07
CA LYS A 93 3.58 2.80 2.64
C LYS A 93 4.02 1.38 2.29
N VAL A 94 3.17 0.66 1.57
CA VAL A 94 3.48 -0.70 1.10
C VAL A 94 3.75 -0.66 -0.40
N LEU A 95 4.89 -1.18 -0.82
CA LEU A 95 5.21 -1.31 -2.24
C LEU A 95 4.87 -2.74 -2.71
N HIS A 96 3.85 -2.83 -3.56
CA HIS A 96 3.37 -4.10 -4.09
C HIS A 96 4.03 -4.41 -5.44
N ALA A 97 4.86 -5.44 -5.43
CA ALA A 97 5.54 -6.02 -6.58
C ALA A 97 5.99 -7.46 -6.24
N PRO A 98 6.34 -8.30 -7.22
CA PRO A 98 6.95 -9.60 -6.94
C PRO A 98 8.44 -9.42 -6.60
N PHE A 99 8.78 -8.67 -5.55
CA PHE A 99 10.17 -8.45 -5.16
C PHE A 99 10.87 -9.79 -4.87
N ALA A 100 12.12 -9.87 -5.28
CA ALA A 100 13.00 -11.03 -5.14
C ALA A 100 14.42 -10.53 -4.87
N SER A 101 15.33 -11.42 -4.48
CA SER A 101 16.77 -11.15 -4.24
C SER A 101 17.08 -9.99 -3.27
N ALA A 102 18.33 -9.90 -2.81
CA ALA A 102 18.76 -8.82 -1.90
C ALA A 102 18.99 -7.47 -2.62
N GLU A 103 19.13 -7.48 -3.94
CA GLU A 103 19.55 -6.31 -4.73
C GLU A 103 18.49 -5.20 -4.76
N TYR A 104 17.22 -5.56 -4.56
CA TYR A 104 16.11 -4.61 -4.55
C TYR A 104 15.85 -3.97 -3.18
N VAL A 105 16.49 -4.46 -2.11
CA VAL A 105 16.28 -3.95 -0.73
C VAL A 105 16.54 -2.44 -0.68
N ARG A 106 17.62 -2.00 -1.32
CA ARG A 106 17.97 -0.57 -1.41
C ARG A 106 16.91 0.22 -2.16
N ALA A 107 16.47 -0.28 -3.32
CA ALA A 107 15.45 0.38 -4.12
C ALA A 107 14.11 0.52 -3.38
N ALA A 108 13.72 -0.47 -2.58
CA ALA A 108 12.46 -0.46 -1.84
C ALA A 108 12.47 0.47 -0.61
N PHE A 109 13.55 0.45 0.17
CA PHE A 109 13.56 1.05 1.51
C PHE A 109 14.42 2.30 1.66
N GLU A 110 15.38 2.57 0.75
CA GLU A 110 16.16 3.82 0.81
C GLU A 110 15.29 5.03 0.46
N GLU A 111 15.84 6.22 0.73
CA GLU A 111 15.13 7.50 0.75
C GLU A 111 14.25 7.78 -0.48
N ALA A 112 14.63 7.30 -1.67
CA ALA A 112 13.85 7.50 -2.89
C ALA A 112 12.42 6.94 -2.78
N LEU A 113 12.25 5.64 -2.52
CA LEU A 113 10.91 5.05 -2.35
C LEU A 113 10.48 5.03 -0.89
N GLY A 114 11.43 4.78 0.04
CA GLY A 114 11.21 4.85 1.47
C GLY A 114 9.96 4.11 1.93
N ALA A 115 9.71 2.91 1.39
CA ALA A 115 8.55 2.12 1.79
C ALA A 115 8.70 1.65 3.24
N ASP A 116 7.59 1.34 3.89
CA ASP A 116 7.60 0.69 5.21
C ASP A 116 7.55 -0.84 5.06
N ALA A 117 6.98 -1.34 3.96
CA ALA A 117 6.94 -2.76 3.66
C ALA A 117 6.85 -3.06 2.16
N VAL A 118 7.14 -4.32 1.81
CA VAL A 118 7.02 -4.85 0.44
C VAL A 118 6.26 -6.16 0.39
N THR A 119 5.70 -6.50 -0.78
CA THR A 119 5.36 -7.88 -1.09
C THR A 119 6.54 -8.59 -1.75
N LEU A 120 6.72 -9.88 -1.47
CA LEU A 120 7.76 -10.73 -2.03
C LEU A 120 7.15 -11.83 -2.88
N SER A 121 7.91 -12.31 -3.86
CA SER A 121 7.50 -13.48 -4.66
C SER A 121 7.56 -14.79 -3.85
N SER A 122 8.44 -14.88 -2.85
CA SER A 122 8.68 -16.10 -2.09
C SER A 122 9.41 -15.84 -0.75
N PRO A 123 9.19 -16.65 0.32
CA PRO A 123 9.76 -16.40 1.65
C PRO A 123 11.28 -16.53 1.75
N GLU A 124 11.96 -17.25 0.85
CA GLU A 124 13.43 -17.35 0.85
C GLU A 124 14.13 -16.01 0.64
N PHE A 125 13.44 -15.03 0.04
CA PHE A 125 13.98 -13.69 -0.15
C PHE A 125 13.81 -12.78 1.06
N ALA A 126 13.11 -13.20 2.12
CA ALA A 126 12.68 -12.28 3.17
C ALA A 126 13.82 -11.75 4.06
N ALA A 127 14.83 -12.57 4.38
CA ALA A 127 15.83 -12.21 5.39
C ALA A 127 16.55 -10.87 5.11
N PRO A 128 17.02 -10.56 3.88
CA PRO A 128 17.60 -9.25 3.57
C PRO A 128 16.64 -8.05 3.76
N TYR A 129 15.35 -8.21 3.46
CA TYR A 129 14.36 -7.13 3.58
C TYR A 129 14.03 -6.82 5.05
N LEU A 130 14.21 -7.82 5.93
CA LEU A 130 13.84 -7.76 7.34
C LEU A 130 15.03 -7.49 8.27
N ALA A 131 16.18 -7.12 7.70
CA ALA A 131 17.39 -6.79 8.45
C ALA A 131 17.21 -5.57 9.39
N GLN A 132 16.30 -4.65 9.05
CA GLN A 132 15.95 -3.50 9.88
C GLN A 132 14.58 -3.72 10.52
N ALA A 133 14.49 -3.54 11.85
CA ALA A 133 13.30 -3.85 12.65
C ALA A 133 12.02 -3.08 12.25
N GLN A 134 12.19 -1.97 11.53
CA GLN A 134 11.12 -1.07 11.11
C GLN A 134 10.49 -1.46 9.77
N HIS A 135 11.04 -2.45 9.05
CA HIS A 135 10.52 -2.87 7.75
C HIS A 135 9.67 -4.14 7.86
N GLY A 136 8.63 -4.21 7.05
CA GLY A 136 7.80 -5.39 6.87
C GLY A 136 8.00 -6.05 5.51
N ALA A 137 7.66 -7.34 5.43
CA ALA A 137 7.57 -8.04 4.16
C ALA A 137 6.36 -8.98 4.18
N PHE A 138 5.78 -9.24 3.01
CA PHE A 138 4.62 -10.12 2.87
C PHE A 138 4.80 -11.10 1.72
N VAL A 139 4.56 -12.38 1.97
CA VAL A 139 4.64 -13.44 0.96
C VAL A 139 3.24 -13.97 0.62
N PRO A 140 3.05 -14.67 -0.51
CA PRO A 140 1.74 -15.22 -0.84
C PRO A 140 1.17 -16.08 0.28
N HIS A 141 -0.14 -16.01 0.49
CA HIS A 141 -0.82 -16.86 1.46
C HIS A 141 -0.55 -18.35 1.21
N GLY A 142 -0.32 -19.10 2.30
CA GLY A 142 0.09 -20.49 2.26
C GLY A 142 1.61 -20.71 2.21
N ALA A 143 2.42 -19.66 2.01
CA ALA A 143 3.86 -19.75 2.16
C ALA A 143 4.24 -20.05 3.62
N ALA A 144 5.26 -20.90 3.81
CA ALA A 144 5.80 -21.20 5.13
C ALA A 144 6.59 -20.00 5.65
N ILE A 145 6.20 -19.49 6.82
CA ILE A 145 6.88 -18.39 7.50
C ILE A 145 7.93 -18.95 8.46
N PRO A 146 9.23 -18.66 8.27
CA PRO A 146 10.25 -19.05 9.24
C PRO A 146 9.98 -18.41 10.61
N PRO A 147 10.01 -19.17 11.73
CA PRO A 147 9.69 -18.64 13.06
C PRO A 147 10.51 -17.40 13.47
N GLU A 148 11.76 -17.34 13.04
CA GLU A 148 12.68 -16.23 13.29
C GLU A 148 12.30 -14.94 12.56
N LEU A 149 11.55 -15.03 11.46
CA LEU A 149 11.07 -13.87 10.68
C LEU A 149 9.61 -13.51 10.99
N ALA A 150 8.89 -14.33 11.73
CA ALA A 150 7.45 -14.19 11.97
C ALA A 150 7.03 -12.86 12.63
N ALA A 151 7.96 -12.12 13.23
CA ALA A 151 7.70 -10.81 13.79
C ALA A 151 7.58 -9.69 12.74
N GLN A 152 8.09 -9.88 11.52
CA GLN A 152 8.07 -8.88 10.44
C GLN A 152 7.60 -9.44 9.09
N LEU A 153 7.60 -10.77 8.92
CA LEU A 153 7.13 -11.46 7.73
C LEU A 153 5.67 -11.89 7.89
N GLY A 154 4.79 -11.26 7.11
CA GLY A 154 3.38 -11.60 7.03
C GLY A 154 3.03 -12.35 5.74
N THR A 155 1.73 -12.53 5.51
CA THR A 155 1.19 -13.07 4.26
C THR A 155 0.29 -12.06 3.57
N TYR A 156 0.11 -12.22 2.26
CA TYR A 156 -0.88 -11.48 1.50
C TYR A 156 -1.76 -12.37 0.62
N VAL A 157 -2.99 -11.92 0.40
CA VAL A 157 -3.92 -12.46 -0.60
C VAL A 157 -4.32 -11.33 -1.54
N GLN A 158 -4.32 -11.58 -2.84
CA GLN A 158 -4.89 -10.68 -3.84
C GLN A 158 -6.00 -11.39 -4.60
N LYS A 159 -7.18 -10.80 -4.61
CA LYS A 159 -8.35 -11.28 -5.35
C LYS A 159 -8.34 -10.75 -6.79
N PRO A 160 -9.05 -11.42 -7.72
CA PRO A 160 -9.14 -10.97 -9.12
C PRO A 160 -9.76 -9.59 -9.32
N ASP A 161 -10.59 -9.13 -8.38
CA ASP A 161 -11.20 -7.79 -8.39
C ASP A 161 -10.21 -6.68 -7.95
N GLY A 162 -8.97 -7.05 -7.64
CA GLY A 162 -7.90 -6.18 -7.20
C GLY A 162 -7.82 -6.02 -5.69
N THR A 163 -8.90 -6.30 -4.94
CA THR A 163 -8.87 -6.22 -3.48
C THR A 163 -7.92 -7.26 -2.89
N GLY A 164 -7.46 -7.02 -1.68
CA GLY A 164 -6.56 -7.96 -1.03
C GLY A 164 -6.34 -7.62 0.43
N GLN A 165 -5.59 -8.48 1.08
CA GLN A 165 -5.40 -8.42 2.51
C GLN A 165 -3.94 -8.69 2.84
N LEU A 166 -3.41 -7.94 3.79
CA LEU A 166 -2.15 -8.23 4.47
C LEU A 166 -2.46 -8.73 5.87
N THR A 167 -1.72 -9.75 6.30
CA THR A 167 -1.84 -10.32 7.64
C THR A 167 -0.45 -10.53 8.23
N LEU A 168 -0.23 -10.01 9.45
CA LEU A 168 1.00 -10.20 10.23
C LEU A 168 0.63 -10.43 11.69
N ALA A 169 0.91 -11.62 12.23
CA ALA A 169 0.46 -12.03 13.55
C ALA A 169 -1.05 -11.80 13.73
N ALA A 170 -1.46 -10.96 14.68
CA ALA A 170 -2.87 -10.60 14.92
C ALA A 170 -3.33 -9.37 14.14
N LEU A 171 -2.44 -8.71 13.38
CA LEU A 171 -2.75 -7.53 12.60
C LEU A 171 -3.21 -7.94 11.20
N SER A 172 -4.25 -7.26 10.71
CA SER A 172 -4.66 -7.34 9.32
C SER A 172 -5.05 -5.97 8.78
N LEU A 173 -4.90 -5.80 7.47
CA LEU A 173 -5.45 -4.65 6.74
C LEU A 173 -5.97 -5.12 5.39
N ASP A 174 -7.02 -4.47 4.90
CA ASP A 174 -7.65 -4.76 3.62
C ASP A 174 -7.38 -3.62 2.66
N TRP A 175 -6.75 -3.90 1.52
CA TRP A 175 -6.57 -2.91 0.47
C TRP A 175 -7.64 -2.99 -0.60
N HIS A 176 -7.95 -1.83 -1.18
CA HIS A 176 -8.89 -1.68 -2.29
C HIS A 176 -8.27 -0.79 -3.37
N PHE A 177 -8.45 -1.12 -4.65
CA PHE A 177 -7.95 -0.30 -5.78
C PHE A 177 -9.08 0.28 -6.62
N GLY A 178 -8.73 1.37 -7.33
CA GLY A 178 -9.32 1.84 -8.59
C GLY A 178 -10.76 1.45 -8.90
N ALA A 179 -11.00 0.22 -9.37
CA ALA A 179 -12.33 -0.23 -9.81
C ALA A 179 -13.40 -0.12 -8.72
N THR A 180 -13.01 -0.31 -7.46
CA THR A 180 -13.91 -0.26 -6.30
C THR A 180 -13.96 1.11 -5.62
N LEU A 181 -13.01 2.00 -5.90
CA LEU A 181 -12.84 3.26 -5.16
C LEU A 181 -12.87 4.53 -6.01
N TYR A 182 -12.26 4.54 -7.20
CA TYR A 182 -11.94 5.79 -7.89
C TYR A 182 -11.85 5.73 -9.43
N GLN A 183 -12.38 4.72 -10.11
CA GLN A 183 -12.47 4.68 -11.59
C GLN A 183 -13.58 5.57 -12.19
N THR A 184 -13.83 6.75 -11.62
CA THR A 184 -14.90 7.63 -12.09
C THR A 184 -14.35 8.69 -13.05
N ARG A 185 -14.77 8.67 -14.31
CA ARG A 185 -14.45 9.73 -15.30
C ARG A 185 -15.29 11.00 -15.09
N THR A 186 -15.65 11.30 -13.85
CA THR A 186 -16.57 12.39 -13.50
C THR A 186 -15.84 13.51 -12.76
N PHE A 187 -16.37 14.73 -12.85
CA PHE A 187 -15.85 15.88 -12.11
C PHE A 187 -16.04 15.75 -10.58
N ALA A 188 -17.01 14.95 -10.12
CA ALA A 188 -17.25 14.65 -8.70
C ALA A 188 -16.35 13.52 -8.16
N PHE A 189 -15.10 13.44 -8.62
CA PHE A 189 -14.18 12.35 -8.28
C PHE A 189 -13.90 12.27 -6.78
N GLU A 190 -13.53 13.40 -6.15
CA GLU A 190 -13.14 13.46 -4.74
C GLU A 190 -14.28 13.05 -3.82
N GLU A 191 -15.48 13.58 -4.08
CA GLU A 191 -16.69 13.27 -3.30
C GLU A 191 -17.00 11.77 -3.35
N LYS A 192 -16.94 11.15 -4.54
CA LYS A 192 -17.18 9.72 -4.71
C LYS A 192 -16.11 8.86 -4.07
N LEU A 193 -14.84 9.23 -4.21
CA LEU A 193 -13.73 8.55 -3.55
C LEU A 193 -13.91 8.58 -2.02
N ARG A 194 -14.19 9.76 -1.46
CA ARG A 194 -14.40 9.91 -0.02
C ARG A 194 -15.60 9.10 0.47
N ALA A 195 -16.73 9.15 -0.24
CA ALA A 195 -17.91 8.36 0.09
C ALA A 195 -17.64 6.85 0.04
N ALA A 196 -16.91 6.38 -0.97
CA ALA A 196 -16.52 4.97 -1.08
C ALA A 196 -15.59 4.54 0.06
N ALA A 197 -14.57 5.35 0.41
CA ALA A 197 -13.67 5.07 1.52
C ALA A 197 -14.41 5.02 2.88
N LEU A 198 -15.35 5.93 3.11
CA LEU A 198 -16.21 5.92 4.31
C LEU A 198 -17.09 4.67 4.36
N ALA A 199 -17.66 4.24 3.24
CA ALA A 199 -18.50 3.05 3.17
C ALA A 199 -17.69 1.77 3.50
N LEU A 200 -16.47 1.65 2.97
CA LEU A 200 -15.58 0.52 3.27
C LEU A 200 -15.20 0.50 4.76
N ARG A 201 -14.83 1.65 5.32
CA ARG A 201 -14.51 1.76 6.74
C ARG A 201 -15.69 1.37 7.63
N ALA A 202 -16.90 1.79 7.27
CA ALA A 202 -18.11 1.41 8.01
C ALA A 202 -18.41 -0.10 7.92
N ALA A 203 -18.09 -0.74 6.78
CA ALA A 203 -18.25 -2.19 6.63
C ALA A 203 -17.28 -2.97 7.54
N GLN A 204 -16.05 -2.48 7.73
CA GLN A 204 -15.06 -3.10 8.62
C GLN A 204 -15.52 -3.08 10.09
N GLN A 205 -16.20 -2.01 10.53
CA GLN A 205 -16.69 -1.89 11.91
C GLN A 205 -17.91 -2.78 12.22
N LYS A 206 -18.60 -3.30 11.21
CA LYS A 206 -19.77 -4.18 11.39
C LYS A 206 -19.41 -5.67 11.39
N GLY A 207 -18.19 -6.02 10.98
CA GLY A 207 -17.72 -7.40 10.83
C GLY A 207 -16.76 -7.88 11.92
N GLY A 208 -16.45 -7.06 12.91
CA GLY A 208 -15.70 -7.41 14.12
C GLY A 208 -16.62 -7.49 15.33
#